data_AF-A0A2V8Q8M8-F1
#
_entry.id   AF-A0A2V8Q8M8-F1
#
_cell.length_a   1.000
_cell.length_b   1.000
_cell.length_c   1.000
_cell.angle_alpha   90.00
_cell.angle_beta   90.00
_cell.angle_gamma   90.00
#
_symmetry.space_group_name_H-M   'P 1'
#
loop_
_entity.id
_entity.type
_entity.pdbx_description
1 polymer ?
#
loop_
_entity_poly.entity_id
_entity_poly.type
_entity_poly.pdbx_seq_one_letter_code
_entity_poly.pdbx_strand_id
1 'polypeptide(L)' 'MGSVAAALRQRGFKVSGSDENVHPPMSIFLEQHGIKLHQGNNSEATAPQEAG' A
#
# COMPACT_ATOMS: atom_id res chain seq x y z
N MET A 1 8.71 0.97 -2.28
CA MET A 1 7.27 1.30 -2.35
C MET A 1 6.64 1.53 -0.97
N GLY A 2 6.96 0.72 0.06
CA GLY A 2 6.31 0.84 1.37
C GLY A 2 6.43 2.19 2.10
N SER A 3 7.58 2.87 2.04
CA SER A 3 7.76 4.20 2.68
C SER A 3 6.88 5.29 2.07
N VAL A 4 6.65 5.25 0.75
CA VAL A 4 5.75 6.18 0.06
C VAL A 4 4.29 5.92 0.45
N ALA A 5 3.90 4.66 0.52
CA ALA A 5 2.57 4.25 0.96
C ALA A 5 2.27 4.74 2.39
N ALA A 6 3.22 4.58 3.31
CA ALA A 6 3.14 5.10 4.68
C ALA A 6 2.95 6.62 4.72
N ALA A 7 3.74 7.37 3.95
CA ALA A 7 3.65 8.83 3.89
C ALA A 7 2.29 9.32 3.33
N LEU A 8 1.73 8.63 2.34
CA LEU A 8 0.40 8.94 1.80
C LEU A 8 -0.69 8.65 2.83
N ARG A 9 -0.58 7.53 3.58
CA ARG A 9 -1.54 7.20 4.64
C ARG A 9 -1.53 8.23 5.77
N GLN A 10 -0.36 8.70 6.18
CA GLN A 10 -0.21 9.77 7.17
C GLN A 10 -0.84 11.10 6.72
N ARG A 11 -0.88 11.36 5.41
CA ARG A 11 -1.57 12.52 4.83
C ARG A 11 -3.09 12.34 4.68
N GLY A 12 -3.65 11.24 5.18
CA GLY A 12 -5.09 10.97 5.16
C GLY A 12 -5.59 10.23 3.92
N PHE A 13 -4.72 9.93 2.94
CA PHE A 13 -5.12 9.16 1.77
C PHE A 13 -5.44 7.71 2.14
N LYS A 14 -6.41 7.13 1.45
CA LYS A 14 -6.67 5.69 1.51
C LYS A 14 -5.65 4.98 0.63
N VAL A 15 -4.82 4.14 1.24
CA VAL A 15 -3.73 3.42 0.56
C VAL A 15 -3.91 1.93 0.78
N SER A 16 -3.83 1.16 -0.29
CA SER A 16 -3.80 -0.31 -0.32
C SER A 16 -2.77 -0.76 -1.34
N GLY A 17 -2.21 -1.95 -1.17
CA GLY A 17 -1.22 -2.49 -2.10
C GLY A 17 -1.29 -4.00 -2.17
N SER A 18 -0.73 -4.54 -3.24
CA SER A 18 -0.56 -5.97 -3.45
C SER A 18 0.88 -6.25 -3.83
N ASP A 19 1.47 -7.30 -3.26
CA ASP A 19 2.85 -7.70 -3.55
C ASP A 19 2.90 -9.23 -3.67
N GLU A 20 3.64 -9.75 -4.63
CA GLU A 20 3.81 -11.21 -4.81
C GLU A 20 4.56 -11.82 -3.63
N ASN A 21 5.44 -11.05 -2.99
CA ASN A 21 6.27 -11.49 -1.89
C ASN A 21 6.00 -10.65 -0.64
N VAL A 22 4.81 -10.82 -0.04
CA VAL A 22 4.51 -10.23 1.28
C VAL A 22 5.30 -10.97 2.35
N HIS A 23 6.33 -10.32 2.90
CA HIS A 23 7.15 -10.88 3.97
C HIS A 23 7.66 -9.81 4.94
N PRO A 24 7.99 -10.19 6.19
CA PRO A 24 8.71 -9.32 7.12
C PRO A 24 10.08 -8.89 6.56
N PRO A 25 10.57 -7.67 6.87
CA PRO A 25 9.99 -6.69 7.78
C PRO A 25 8.96 -5.74 7.13
N MET A 26 8.81 -5.78 5.81
CA MET A 26 8.01 -4.79 5.07
C MET A 26 6.50 -4.92 5.35
N SER A 27 5.99 -6.15 5.48
CA SER A 27 4.58 -6.38 5.81
C SER A 27 4.20 -5.78 7.17
N ILE A 28 5.03 -6.03 8.19
CA ILE A 28 4.86 -5.53 9.55
C ILE A 28 4.91 -4.00 9.56
N PHE A 29 5.89 -3.41 8.86
CA PHE A 29 6.02 -1.95 8.76
C PHE A 29 4.75 -1.30 8.20
N LEU A 30 4.19 -1.87 7.13
CA LEU A 30 3.00 -1.33 6.48
C LEU A 30 1.73 -1.54 7.33
N GLU A 31 1.60 -2.70 7.98
CA GLU A 31 0.49 -2.98 8.89
C GLU A 31 0.48 -2.02 10.09
N GLN A 32 1.65 -1.72 10.67
CA GLN A 32 1.82 -0.73 11.73
C GLN A 32 1.40 0.69 11.31
N HIS A 33 1.48 1.00 10.01
CA HIS A 33 1.00 2.25 9.42
C HIS A 33 -0.46 2.17 8.95
N GLY A 34 -1.19 1.11 9.31
CA GLY A 34 -2.60 0.92 8.94
C GLY A 34 -2.81 0.61 7.46
N ILE A 35 -1.78 0.09 6.77
CA ILE A 35 -1.81 -0.26 5.36
C ILE A 35 -1.89 -1.78 5.24
N LYS A 36 -3.00 -2.28 4.68
CA LYS A 36 -3.17 -3.70 4.40
C LYS A 36 -2.49 -4.05 3.08
N LEU A 37 -1.64 -5.07 3.12
CA LEU A 37 -1.10 -5.72 1.92
C LEU A 37 -1.93 -6.94 1.57
N HIS A 38 -2.15 -7.12 0.28
CA HIS A 38 -2.74 -8.33 -0.27
C HIS A 38 -1.64 -9.17 -0.94
N GLN A 39 -1.64 -10.48 -0.71
CA GLN A 39 -0.70 -11.38 -1.38
C GLN A 39 -1.08 -11.53 -2.86
N GLY A 40 -0.08 -11.46 -3.75
CA GLY A 40 -0.23 -11.62 -5.19
C GLY A 40 -0.19 -10.28 -5.93
N ASN A 41 0.00 -10.32 -7.24
CA ASN A 41 -0.04 -9.13 -8.08
C ASN A 41 -1.48 -8.89 -8.55
N ASN A 42 -2.22 -7.98 -7.90
CA ASN A 42 -3.49 -7.51 -8.47
C ASN A 42 -3.15 -6.54 -9.60
N SER A 43 -3.14 -7.03 -10.84
CA SER A 43 -2.95 -6.23 -12.07
C SER A 43 -3.99 -5.10 -12.26
N GLU A 44 -4.94 -4.95 -11.32
CA GLU A 44 -6.01 -3.95 -11.30
C GLU A 44 -5.67 -2.70 -10.46
N ALA A 45 -4.42 -2.54 -10.00
CA ALA A 45 -4.01 -1.37 -9.20
C ALA A 45 -3.39 -0.25 -10.05
N THR A 46 -4.04 0.19 -11.14
CA THR A 46 -3.59 1.42 -11.83
C THR A 46 -4.78 2.23 -12.33
N ALA A 47 -5.23 3.18 -11.51
CA ALA A 47 -5.87 4.39 -11.99
C ALA A 47 -5.61 5.50 -10.98
N PRO A 48 -4.89 6.58 -11.35
CA PRO A 48 -4.97 7.83 -10.61
C PRO A 48 -6.42 8.32 -10.77
N GLN A 49 -7.19 8.35 -9.68
CA GLN A 49 -8.43 9.11 -9.69
C GLN A 49 -8.04 10.57 -9.61
N GLU A 50 -8.03 11.24 -10.76
CA GLU A 50 -7.81 12.68 -10.86
C GLU A 50 -8.82 13.39 -9.96
N ALA A 51 -8.31 14.17 -9.01
CA ALA A 51 -9.12 15.05 -8.19
C ALA A 51 -9.68 16.15 -9.11
N GLY A 52 -11.01 16.18 -9.23
CA GLY A 52 -11.75 17.17 -10.00
C GLY A 52 -11.72 18.58 -9.41
#